data_AF-A0AAE1AGH1-F1
#
_entry.id   AF-A0AAE1AGH1-F1
#
_cell.length_a   1.000
_cell.length_b   1.000
_cell.length_c   1.000
_cell.angle_alpha   90.00
_cell.angle_beta   90.00
_cell.angle_gamma   90.00
#
_symmetry.space_group_name_H-M   'P 1'
#
loop_
_entity.id
_entity.type
_entity.pdbx_description
1 polymer ?
#
loop_
_entity_poly.entity_id
_entity_poly.type
_entity_poly.pdbx_seq_one_letter_code
_entity_poly.pdbx_strand_id
1 'polypeptide(L)'
;MTFILIFRGTIVYDDLTHILYKNMYFGSYNHAYFPEIFNKSGQPALVAKYGDWFTYERTPRALIFKRDAPKVKDLTAMIKLMRYNNFKHDPLSRCNCTPPYSGENAIAARCDLNPANGTYPFGALGHRPHAATDMKVTTFELFKSQSFQAQSGPPFDDVPAFQWSTSSFKDNSHSTCHESRTLVNVKTLVVWRETQLCEATQLGKL
;
A
#
# COMPACT_ATOMS: atom_id res chain seq x y z
N MET A 1 16.56 5.01 -13.18
CA MET A 1 15.74 5.00 -11.95
C MET A 1 16.69 5.11 -10.79
N THR A 2 16.84 6.31 -10.21
CA THR A 2 17.65 6.51 -9.00
C THR A 2 16.85 6.06 -7.78
N PHE A 3 17.46 5.27 -6.91
CA PHE A 3 16.84 4.87 -5.64
C PHE A 3 17.74 5.28 -4.48
N ILE A 4 17.14 5.87 -3.43
CA ILE A 4 17.85 6.42 -2.28
C ILE A 4 17.17 5.89 -1.02
N LEU A 5 17.97 5.41 -0.07
CA LEU A 5 17.51 5.06 1.28
C LEU A 5 18.36 5.81 2.32
N ILE A 6 17.70 6.23 3.40
CA ILE A 6 18.32 7.00 4.48
C ILE A 6 17.97 6.32 5.80
N PHE A 7 19.00 6.08 6.63
CA PHE A 7 18.81 5.55 7.98
C PHE A 7 19.89 6.08 8.92
N ARG A 8 19.47 6.81 9.97
CA ARG A 8 20.34 7.30 11.07
C ARG A 8 21.69 7.85 10.58
N GLY A 9 21.66 8.89 9.75
CA GLY A 9 22.87 9.54 9.21
C GLY A 9 23.61 8.77 8.10
N THR A 10 23.18 7.54 7.78
CA THR A 10 23.65 6.79 6.60
C THR A 10 22.73 7.09 5.43
N ILE A 11 23.31 7.41 4.26
CA ILE A 11 22.60 7.58 2.98
C ILE A 11 23.21 6.60 2.00
N VAL A 12 22.39 5.75 1.38
CA VAL A 12 22.81 4.85 0.30
C VAL A 12 21.93 5.13 -0.90
N TYR A 13 22.54 5.31 -2.07
CA TYR A 13 21.85 5.55 -3.32
C TYR A 13 22.53 4.83 -4.48
N ASP A 14 21.75 4.47 -5.49
CA ASP A 14 22.26 3.83 -6.71
C ASP A 14 21.32 4.06 -7.91
N ASP A 15 21.85 3.86 -9.12
CA ASP A 15 21.07 3.77 -10.35
C ASP A 15 20.61 2.32 -10.60
N LEU A 16 19.33 2.09 -10.33
CA LEU A 16 18.67 0.80 -10.48
C LEU A 16 17.88 0.69 -11.79
N THR A 17 18.23 1.49 -12.82
CA THR A 17 17.63 1.39 -14.16
C THR A 17 17.69 -0.04 -14.68
N HIS A 18 18.83 -0.70 -14.52
CA HIS A 18 19.01 -2.08 -14.98
C HIS A 18 18.03 -3.06 -14.31
N ILE A 19 17.70 -2.86 -13.02
CA ILE A 19 16.68 -3.65 -12.31
C ILE A 19 15.29 -3.36 -12.86
N LEU A 20 14.96 -2.09 -13.08
CA LEU A 20 13.66 -1.70 -13.63
C LEU A 20 13.43 -2.30 -15.02
N TYR A 21 14.42 -2.26 -15.91
CA TYR A 21 14.32 -2.87 -17.25
C TYR A 21 14.27 -4.39 -17.19
N LYS A 22 15.04 -5.02 -16.29
CA LYS A 22 15.07 -6.48 -16.15
C LYS A 22 13.74 -7.03 -15.61
N ASN A 23 13.20 -6.40 -14.56
CA ASN A 23 12.02 -6.89 -13.87
C ASN A 23 10.72 -6.31 -14.43
N MET A 24 10.79 -5.25 -15.24
CA MET A 24 9.67 -4.46 -15.75
C MET A 24 8.84 -3.74 -14.67
N TYR A 25 9.33 -3.74 -13.41
CA TYR A 25 8.79 -2.95 -12.31
C TYR A 25 9.83 -2.82 -11.18
N PHE A 26 9.60 -1.90 -10.26
CA PHE A 26 10.32 -1.83 -8.98
C PHE A 26 9.31 -1.65 -7.84
N GLY A 27 9.23 -2.63 -6.95
CA GLY A 27 8.31 -2.60 -5.81
C GLY A 27 8.96 -2.00 -4.55
N SER A 28 8.21 -1.24 -3.77
CA SER A 28 8.63 -0.69 -2.47
C SER A 28 7.54 -0.97 -1.42
N TYR A 29 7.94 -1.53 -0.28
CA TYR A 29 7.00 -2.10 0.71
C TYR A 29 7.59 -2.11 2.14
N ASN A 30 8.13 -0.97 2.56
CA ASN A 30 8.67 -0.72 3.91
C ASN A 30 9.88 -1.58 4.34
N HIS A 31 10.47 -2.33 3.43
CA HIS A 31 11.68 -3.12 3.67
C HIS A 31 12.82 -2.53 2.86
N ALA A 32 14.00 -2.40 3.48
CA ALA A 32 15.14 -1.77 2.83
C ALA A 32 15.70 -2.65 1.72
N TYR A 33 15.81 -2.10 0.51
CA TYR A 33 16.42 -2.77 -0.65
C TYR A 33 17.93 -2.97 -0.47
N PHE A 34 18.65 -1.91 -0.06
CA PHE A 34 20.09 -1.96 0.08
C PHE A 34 20.50 -2.77 1.31
N PRO A 35 21.35 -3.82 1.17
CA PRO A 35 21.77 -4.68 2.28
C PRO A 35 22.40 -3.92 3.44
N GLU A 36 23.13 -2.83 3.18
CA GLU A 36 23.72 -2.00 4.23
C GLU A 36 22.67 -1.43 5.19
N ILE A 37 21.64 -0.77 4.64
CA ILE A 37 20.57 -0.19 5.47
C ILE A 37 19.69 -1.28 6.06
N PHE A 38 19.45 -2.36 5.33
CA PHE A 38 18.75 -3.54 5.86
C PHE A 38 19.43 -4.09 7.13
N ASN A 39 20.74 -4.28 7.08
CA ASN A 39 21.52 -4.78 8.21
C ASN A 39 21.59 -3.77 9.36
N LYS A 40 21.86 -2.49 9.06
CA LYS A 40 21.95 -1.41 10.07
C LYS A 40 20.63 -1.15 10.80
N SER A 41 19.50 -1.40 10.15
CA SER A 41 18.17 -1.16 10.73
C SER A 41 17.66 -2.28 11.64
N GLY A 42 18.47 -3.34 11.87
CA GLY A 42 18.12 -4.43 12.78
C GLY A 42 17.19 -5.48 12.18
N GLN A 43 16.95 -5.45 10.85
CA GLN A 43 16.10 -6.43 10.18
C GLN A 43 16.59 -7.88 10.30
N PRO A 44 17.91 -8.20 10.29
CA PRO A 44 18.36 -9.58 10.44
C PRO A 44 17.84 -10.28 11.71
N ALA A 45 17.73 -9.56 12.83
CA ALA A 45 17.19 -10.12 14.07
C ALA A 45 15.68 -10.42 13.96
N LEU A 46 14.93 -9.58 13.24
CA LEU A 46 13.51 -9.80 12.98
C LEU A 46 13.28 -10.94 11.99
N VAL A 47 14.14 -11.09 10.98
CA VAL A 47 14.13 -12.25 10.07
C VAL A 47 14.38 -13.53 10.85
N ALA A 48 15.37 -13.55 11.75
CA ALA A 48 15.63 -14.73 12.59
C ALA A 48 14.44 -15.08 13.50
N LYS A 49 13.71 -14.08 13.99
CA LYS A 49 12.59 -14.28 14.92
C LYS A 49 11.25 -14.60 14.25
N TYR A 50 10.96 -13.95 13.12
CA TYR A 50 9.64 -13.94 12.49
C TYR A 50 9.65 -14.37 11.02
N GLY A 51 10.83 -14.61 10.43
CA GLY A 51 10.99 -15.14 9.09
C GLY A 51 10.75 -14.12 7.97
N ASP A 52 10.24 -14.64 6.85
CA ASP A 52 10.19 -13.96 5.55
C ASP A 52 9.42 -12.65 5.53
N TRP A 53 8.53 -12.42 6.50
CA TRP A 53 7.79 -11.15 6.62
C TRP A 53 8.74 -9.95 6.75
N PHE A 54 9.97 -10.15 7.26
CA PHE A 54 10.99 -9.13 7.45
C PHE A 54 12.12 -9.16 6.41
N THR A 55 12.04 -10.02 5.40
CA THR A 55 12.99 -10.02 4.28
C THR A 55 12.55 -9.04 3.20
N TYR A 56 13.43 -8.58 2.30
CA TYR A 56 12.99 -7.75 1.18
C TYR A 56 12.14 -8.56 0.19
N GLU A 57 12.66 -9.69 -0.31
CA GLU A 57 12.06 -10.38 -1.46
C GLU A 57 10.85 -11.24 -1.16
N ARG A 58 10.61 -11.62 0.11
CA ARG A 58 9.64 -12.65 0.48
C ARG A 58 8.53 -12.16 1.42
N THR A 59 8.40 -10.85 1.63
CA THR A 59 7.21 -10.32 2.28
C THR A 59 5.95 -10.64 1.47
N PRO A 60 4.77 -10.71 2.10
CA PRO A 60 3.49 -10.81 1.38
C PRO A 60 3.36 -9.80 0.23
N ARG A 61 3.74 -8.54 0.47
CA ARG A 61 3.68 -7.48 -0.56
C ARG A 61 4.67 -7.70 -1.70
N ALA A 62 5.90 -8.13 -1.39
CA ALA A 62 6.89 -8.47 -2.40
C ALA A 62 6.40 -9.60 -3.31
N LEU A 63 5.80 -10.63 -2.71
CA LEU A 63 5.25 -11.78 -3.44
C LEU A 63 4.02 -11.39 -4.27
N ILE A 64 3.12 -10.55 -3.75
CA ILE A 64 1.97 -10.04 -4.51
C ILE A 64 2.44 -9.19 -5.69
N PHE A 65 3.39 -8.27 -5.49
CA PHE A 65 3.96 -7.51 -6.60
C PHE A 65 4.62 -8.41 -7.64
N LYS A 66 5.42 -9.40 -7.21
CA LYS A 66 6.05 -10.35 -8.12
C LYS A 66 5.04 -11.13 -8.95
N ARG A 67 3.89 -11.50 -8.37
CA ARG A 67 2.79 -12.22 -9.04
C ARG A 67 1.99 -11.32 -9.99
N ASP A 68 1.69 -10.09 -9.57
CA ASP A 68 0.64 -9.28 -10.20
C ASP A 68 1.12 -8.05 -10.95
N ALA A 69 2.31 -7.51 -10.66
CA ALA A 69 2.87 -6.38 -11.40
C ALA A 69 2.98 -6.65 -12.92
N PRO A 70 3.38 -7.85 -13.40
CA PRO A 70 3.41 -8.13 -14.85
C PRO A 70 2.03 -8.06 -15.54
N LYS A 71 0.94 -8.17 -14.77
CA LYS A 71 -0.45 -8.11 -15.27
C LYS A 71 -0.96 -6.68 -15.46
N VAL A 72 -0.25 -5.68 -14.92
CA VAL A 72 -0.63 -4.27 -15.07
C VAL A 72 -0.28 -3.80 -16.48
N LYS A 73 -1.30 -3.57 -17.30
CA LYS A 73 -1.16 -3.11 -18.70
C LYS A 73 -1.67 -1.69 -18.95
N ASP A 74 -2.44 -1.15 -18.01
CA ASP A 74 -3.06 0.15 -18.11
C ASP A 74 -3.24 0.77 -16.72
N LEU A 75 -3.73 2.02 -16.72
CA LEU A 75 -3.96 2.80 -15.53
C LEU A 75 -5.02 2.19 -14.60
N THR A 76 -6.06 1.57 -15.15
CA THR A 76 -7.11 0.91 -14.37
C THR A 76 -6.56 -0.32 -13.65
N ALA A 77 -5.75 -1.13 -14.32
CA ALA A 77 -5.06 -2.27 -13.73
C ALA A 77 -4.06 -1.84 -12.65
N MET A 78 -3.35 -0.72 -12.84
CA MET A 78 -2.45 -0.16 -11.82
C MET A 78 -3.24 0.26 -10.57
N ILE A 79 -4.34 0.99 -10.75
CA ILE A 79 -5.22 1.41 -9.66
C ILE A 79 -5.75 0.20 -8.89
N LYS A 80 -6.19 -0.84 -9.61
CA LYS A 80 -6.67 -2.08 -9.00
C LYS A 80 -5.59 -2.78 -8.18
N LEU A 81 -4.37 -2.89 -8.70
CA LEU A 81 -3.25 -3.49 -7.97
C LEU A 81 -2.90 -2.69 -6.71
N MET A 82 -2.82 -1.36 -6.83
CA MET A 82 -2.46 -0.49 -5.71
C MET A 82 -3.55 -0.40 -4.63
N ARG A 83 -4.79 -0.79 -4.93
CA ARG A 83 -5.90 -0.93 -3.97
C ARG A 83 -6.18 -2.37 -3.56
N TYR A 84 -5.39 -3.32 -4.04
CA TYR A 84 -5.64 -4.74 -3.84
C TYR A 84 -5.57 -5.14 -2.36
N ASN A 85 -6.66 -5.73 -1.87
CA ASN A 85 -6.70 -6.39 -0.58
C ASN A 85 -7.78 -7.47 -0.52
N ASN A 86 -7.42 -8.70 -0.89
CA ASN A 86 -8.27 -9.87 -0.78
C ASN A 86 -7.80 -10.84 0.33
N PHE A 87 -7.44 -10.29 1.50
CA PHE A 87 -6.67 -11.02 2.52
C PHE A 87 -7.30 -12.30 3.06
N LYS A 88 -8.62 -12.44 3.01
CA LYS A 88 -9.33 -13.64 3.46
C LYS A 88 -9.18 -14.82 2.48
N HIS A 89 -8.86 -14.54 1.22
CA HIS A 89 -8.83 -15.53 0.15
C HIS A 89 -7.47 -15.65 -0.54
N ASP A 90 -6.63 -14.61 -0.51
CA ASP A 90 -5.28 -14.68 -1.09
C ASP A 90 -4.35 -15.55 -0.23
N PRO A 91 -3.77 -16.65 -0.76
CA PRO A 91 -2.81 -17.45 -0.03
C PRO A 91 -1.56 -16.68 0.42
N LEU A 92 -1.18 -15.60 -0.28
CA LEU A 92 -0.05 -14.74 0.11
C LEU A 92 -0.36 -13.86 1.32
N SER A 93 -1.63 -13.72 1.70
CA SER A 93 -2.04 -12.95 2.88
C SER A 93 -2.02 -13.77 4.17
N ARG A 94 -1.70 -15.07 4.09
CA ARG A 94 -1.66 -15.97 5.25
C ARG A 94 -0.54 -15.61 6.22
N CYS A 95 -0.78 -15.85 7.50
CA CYS A 95 0.24 -15.81 8.54
C CYS A 95 0.07 -16.97 9.53
N ASN A 96 1.11 -17.24 10.32
CA ASN A 96 1.00 -18.12 11.49
C ASN A 96 0.31 -17.36 12.63
N CYS A 97 -1.00 -17.15 12.46
CA CYS A 97 -1.86 -16.31 13.26
C CYS A 97 -3.26 -16.97 13.33
N THR A 98 -4.13 -16.47 14.20
CA THR A 98 -5.53 -16.93 14.28
C THR A 98 -6.47 -15.72 14.22
N PRO A 99 -7.32 -15.58 13.19
CA PRO A 99 -7.44 -16.43 12.00
C PRO A 99 -6.15 -16.46 11.15
N PRO A 100 -5.97 -17.43 10.23
CA PRO A 100 -4.70 -17.66 9.51
C PRO A 100 -4.45 -16.68 8.36
N TYR A 101 -4.84 -15.42 8.53
CA TYR A 101 -4.65 -14.33 7.60
C TYR A 101 -4.55 -13.00 8.35
N SER A 102 -4.02 -11.98 7.69
CA SER A 102 -4.10 -10.60 8.20
C SER A 102 -4.38 -9.63 7.06
N GLY A 103 -5.27 -8.68 7.30
CA GLY A 103 -5.54 -7.54 6.44
C GLY A 103 -4.33 -6.62 6.23
N GLU A 104 -3.25 -6.79 7.01
CA GLU A 104 -1.95 -6.14 6.78
C GLU A 104 -1.19 -6.76 5.59
N ASN A 105 -1.41 -8.03 5.29
CA ASN A 105 -0.68 -8.78 4.27
C ASN A 105 -1.29 -8.60 2.87
N ALA A 106 -1.43 -7.35 2.44
CA ALA A 106 -1.95 -6.95 1.14
C ALA A 106 -1.22 -5.71 0.62
N ILE A 107 -1.43 -5.31 -0.64
CA ILE A 107 -0.85 -4.06 -1.16
C ILE A 107 -1.44 -2.86 -0.41
N ALA A 108 -2.75 -2.82 -0.26
CA ALA A 108 -3.46 -1.78 0.47
C ALA A 108 -4.04 -2.32 1.79
N ALA A 109 -3.32 -2.18 2.89
CA ALA A 109 -3.69 -2.78 4.18
C ALA A 109 -5.08 -2.37 4.70
N ARG A 110 -5.73 -3.27 5.44
CA ARG A 110 -6.99 -3.10 6.17
C ARG A 110 -6.93 -3.77 7.54
N CYS A 111 -6.09 -3.23 8.44
CA CYS A 111 -5.95 -3.81 9.79
C CYS A 111 -7.20 -3.64 10.64
N ASP A 112 -8.11 -2.73 10.26
CA ASP A 112 -9.40 -2.53 10.89
C ASP A 112 -10.36 -3.71 10.69
N LEU A 113 -10.08 -4.58 9.71
CA LEU A 113 -10.87 -5.78 9.44
C LEU A 113 -10.31 -7.04 10.10
N ASN A 114 -9.18 -6.93 10.80
CA ASN A 114 -8.62 -8.03 11.57
C ASN A 114 -9.46 -8.24 12.84
N PRO A 115 -9.78 -9.48 13.24
CA PRO A 115 -10.49 -9.70 14.50
C PRO A 115 -9.68 -9.18 15.70
N ALA A 116 -10.34 -8.38 16.56
CA ALA A 116 -9.72 -7.83 17.77
C ALA A 116 -9.27 -8.91 18.76
N ASN A 117 -9.98 -10.04 18.78
CA ASN A 117 -9.65 -11.23 19.58
C ASN A 117 -8.71 -12.21 18.88
N GLY A 118 -8.13 -11.82 17.73
CA GLY A 118 -7.20 -12.65 17.00
C GLY A 118 -5.82 -12.73 17.68
N THR A 119 -5.10 -13.81 17.41
CA THR A 119 -3.73 -14.03 17.89
C THR A 119 -2.75 -13.77 16.76
N TYR A 120 -1.86 -12.80 16.96
CA TYR A 120 -0.89 -12.35 15.95
C TYR A 120 0.54 -12.41 16.51
N PRO A 121 1.53 -12.82 15.70
CA PRO A 121 2.91 -12.99 16.19
C PRO A 121 3.62 -11.68 16.53
N PHE A 122 3.16 -10.55 15.98
CA PHE A 122 3.64 -9.20 16.28
C PHE A 122 2.57 -8.15 15.92
N GLY A 123 2.64 -6.98 16.53
CA GLY A 123 1.55 -6.00 16.53
C GLY A 123 1.12 -5.47 15.16
N ALA A 124 2.01 -5.42 14.17
CA ALA A 124 1.66 -4.94 12.82
C ALA A 124 0.57 -5.77 12.15
N LEU A 125 0.53 -7.08 12.40
CA LEU A 125 -0.48 -7.98 11.82
C LEU A 125 -1.84 -7.92 12.52
N GLY A 126 -1.94 -7.24 13.66
CA GLY A 126 -3.14 -7.26 14.49
C GLY A 126 -4.23 -6.29 14.09
N HIS A 127 -5.26 -6.22 14.93
CA HIS A 127 -6.34 -5.26 14.82
C HIS A 127 -5.88 -3.85 15.21
N ARG A 128 -5.94 -2.91 14.27
CA ARG A 128 -5.41 -1.55 14.45
C ARG A 128 -6.29 -0.53 13.72
N PRO A 129 -6.38 0.72 14.20
CA PRO A 129 -6.96 1.84 13.43
C PRO A 129 -5.98 2.27 12.31
N HIS A 130 -5.64 1.33 11.43
CA HIS A 130 -4.62 1.46 10.41
C HIS A 130 -5.07 0.78 9.12
N ALA A 131 -5.05 1.53 8.03
CA ALA A 131 -5.35 1.05 6.70
C ALA A 131 -4.58 1.89 5.69
N ALA A 132 -4.45 1.40 4.45
CA ALA A 132 -4.11 2.28 3.34
C ALA A 132 -5.19 3.38 3.25
N THR A 133 -4.79 4.64 3.13
CA THR A 133 -5.73 5.78 3.17
C THR A 133 -5.92 6.45 1.82
N ASP A 134 -5.10 6.10 0.82
CA ASP A 134 -5.20 6.63 -0.52
C ASP A 134 -4.47 5.73 -1.53
N MET A 135 -4.58 6.08 -2.81
CA MET A 135 -3.70 5.66 -3.87
C MET A 135 -3.53 6.84 -4.84
N LYS A 136 -2.31 7.04 -5.34
CA LYS A 136 -1.99 8.04 -6.36
C LYS A 136 -1.19 7.37 -7.47
N VAL A 137 -1.48 7.72 -8.71
CA VAL A 137 -0.80 7.15 -9.88
C VAL A 137 -0.67 8.19 -10.98
N THR A 138 0.48 8.21 -11.64
CA THR A 138 0.72 9.02 -12.84
C THR A 138 1.32 8.15 -13.94
N THR A 139 1.26 8.65 -15.16
CA THR A 139 1.90 8.06 -16.34
C THR A 139 2.80 9.12 -16.97
N PHE A 140 3.64 8.72 -17.94
CA PHE A 140 4.45 9.71 -18.67
C PHE A 140 3.60 10.83 -19.28
N GLU A 141 2.46 10.50 -19.87
CA GLU A 141 1.54 11.47 -20.48
C GLU A 141 0.90 12.40 -19.43
N LEU A 142 0.42 11.86 -18.31
CA LEU A 142 -0.15 12.66 -17.22
C LEU A 142 0.91 13.54 -16.55
N PHE A 143 2.14 13.04 -16.41
CA PHE A 143 3.23 13.79 -15.81
C PHE A 143 3.61 15.02 -16.64
N LYS A 144 3.61 14.92 -17.99
CA LYS A 144 3.85 16.08 -18.88
C LYS A 144 2.86 17.22 -18.65
N SER A 145 1.63 16.90 -18.25
CA SER A 145 0.59 17.88 -17.90
C SER A 145 0.45 18.10 -16.39
N GLN A 146 1.47 17.76 -15.59
CA GLN A 146 1.49 17.93 -14.12
C GLN A 146 0.25 17.34 -13.44
N SER A 147 -0.19 16.17 -13.94
CA SER A 147 -1.43 15.53 -13.55
C SER A 147 -1.20 14.12 -12.99
N PHE A 148 -2.13 13.68 -12.15
CA PHE A 148 -2.17 12.32 -11.62
C PHE A 148 -3.61 11.92 -11.28
N GLN A 149 -3.88 10.62 -11.22
CA GLN A 149 -5.11 10.12 -10.64
C GLN A 149 -4.93 9.84 -9.16
N ALA A 150 -5.92 10.21 -8.38
CA ALA A 150 -5.95 9.93 -6.95
C ALA A 150 -7.29 9.30 -6.55
N GLN A 151 -7.23 8.41 -5.56
CA GLN A 151 -8.40 7.90 -4.86
C GLN A 151 -8.13 7.93 -3.37
N SER A 152 -8.96 8.67 -2.63
CA SER A 152 -8.85 8.79 -1.18
C SER A 152 -9.73 7.75 -0.48
N GLY A 153 -9.27 7.29 0.68
CA GLY A 153 -9.94 6.32 1.54
C GLY A 153 -9.42 4.88 1.41
N PRO A 154 -9.71 4.04 2.42
CA PRO A 154 -9.38 2.62 2.40
C PRO A 154 -9.89 1.87 1.17
N PRO A 155 -9.20 0.80 0.75
CA PRO A 155 -9.70 -0.07 -0.32
C PRO A 155 -11.02 -0.72 0.08
N PHE A 156 -11.91 -0.86 -0.89
CA PHE A 156 -13.23 -1.49 -0.73
C PHE A 156 -13.62 -2.39 -1.92
N ASP A 157 -12.66 -2.69 -2.79
CA ASP A 157 -12.92 -3.44 -4.03
C ASP A 157 -13.22 -4.92 -3.72
N ASP A 158 -12.43 -5.51 -2.83
CA ASP A 158 -12.54 -6.92 -2.41
C ASP A 158 -13.02 -7.08 -0.94
N VAL A 159 -13.23 -5.96 -0.23
CA VAL A 159 -13.51 -5.89 1.21
C VAL A 159 -14.57 -4.83 1.52
N PRO A 160 -15.30 -4.92 2.65
CA PRO A 160 -16.31 -3.92 2.99
C PRO A 160 -15.71 -2.52 3.12
N ALA A 161 -16.42 -1.52 2.61
CA ALA A 161 -16.02 -0.13 2.76
C ALA A 161 -15.95 0.28 4.24
N PHE A 162 -14.91 1.03 4.57
CA PHE A 162 -14.72 1.54 5.93
C PHE A 162 -15.74 2.64 6.25
N GLN A 163 -16.30 2.57 7.46
CA GLN A 163 -17.16 3.61 8.03
C GLN A 163 -16.83 3.78 9.51
N TRP A 164 -16.72 5.01 9.99
CA TRP A 164 -16.28 5.30 11.35
C TRP A 164 -17.27 4.77 12.39
N SER A 165 -18.56 5.13 12.26
CA SER A 165 -19.66 4.77 13.18
C SER A 165 -19.86 3.28 13.39
N THR A 166 -19.57 2.47 12.38
CA THR A 166 -19.74 1.00 12.44
C THR A 166 -18.43 0.27 12.71
N SER A 167 -17.29 0.98 12.71
CA SER A 167 -16.00 0.40 13.09
C SER A 167 -15.87 0.25 14.60
N SER A 168 -14.96 -0.62 15.03
CA SER A 168 -14.51 -0.68 16.44
C SER A 168 -13.74 0.57 16.90
N PHE A 169 -13.52 1.54 16.02
CA PHE A 169 -12.76 2.77 16.26
C PHE A 169 -13.65 4.02 16.22
N LYS A 170 -14.97 3.86 16.32
CA LYS A 170 -15.95 4.95 16.28
C LYS A 170 -15.69 6.06 17.31
N ASP A 171 -15.06 5.73 18.44
CA ASP A 171 -14.80 6.67 19.53
C ASP A 171 -13.45 7.40 19.38
N ASN A 172 -12.66 7.06 18.35
CA ASN A 172 -11.43 7.80 18.04
C ASN A 172 -11.77 9.19 17.53
N SER A 173 -10.94 10.20 17.77
CA SER A 173 -11.17 11.53 17.19
C SER A 173 -11.01 11.52 15.67
N HIS A 174 -12.03 11.97 14.94
CA HIS A 174 -12.07 12.01 13.47
C HIS A 174 -12.97 13.13 12.92
N SER A 175 -13.14 14.24 13.66
CA SER A 175 -14.12 15.31 13.39
C SER A 175 -14.07 15.98 12.02
N THR A 176 -12.95 15.87 11.29
CA THR A 176 -12.79 16.40 9.93
C THR A 176 -12.84 15.32 8.84
N CYS A 177 -13.11 14.07 9.20
CA CYS A 177 -13.18 12.95 8.26
C CYS A 177 -14.64 12.66 7.86
N HIS A 178 -14.85 12.27 6.60
CA HIS A 178 -16.14 11.75 6.17
C HIS A 178 -16.49 10.43 6.87
N GLU A 179 -17.75 10.32 7.30
CA GLU A 179 -18.33 9.22 8.09
C GLU A 179 -18.27 7.87 7.38
N SER A 180 -18.65 7.83 6.10
CA SER A 180 -18.51 6.66 5.24
C SER A 180 -17.60 7.01 4.06
N ARG A 181 -16.62 6.15 3.78
CA ARG A 181 -15.79 6.27 2.56
C ARG A 181 -16.25 5.32 1.45
N THR A 182 -17.54 5.00 1.42
CA THR A 182 -18.25 4.58 0.20
C THR A 182 -18.48 5.75 -0.74
N LEU A 183 -18.59 6.97 -0.18
CA LEU A 183 -18.76 8.22 -0.91
C LEU A 183 -17.39 8.77 -1.27
N VAL A 184 -16.91 8.38 -2.45
CA VAL A 184 -16.19 9.15 -3.48
C VAL A 184 -15.62 8.07 -4.39
N ASN A 185 -16.51 7.52 -5.22
CA ASN A 185 -16.19 6.70 -6.39
C ASN A 185 -15.57 7.60 -7.49
N VAL A 186 -14.73 8.53 -7.08
CA VAL A 186 -14.16 9.56 -7.94
C VAL A 186 -12.69 9.23 -8.03
N LYS A 187 -12.34 8.54 -9.11
CA LYS A 187 -11.01 8.70 -9.69
C LYS A 187 -10.93 10.16 -10.09
N THR A 188 -10.29 10.95 -9.24
CA THR A 188 -10.14 12.37 -9.50
C THR A 188 -8.87 12.54 -10.31
N LEU A 189 -9.00 13.11 -11.51
CA LEU A 189 -7.85 13.68 -12.17
C LEU A 189 -7.49 14.97 -11.42
N VAL A 190 -6.33 14.98 -10.80
CA VAL A 190 -5.78 16.16 -10.14
C VAL A 190 -4.86 16.85 -11.14
N VAL A 191 -5.17 18.10 -11.48
CA VAL A 191 -4.37 18.94 -12.39
C VAL A 191 -3.83 20.13 -11.60
N TRP A 192 -2.50 20.30 -11.59
CA TRP A 192 -1.89 21.52 -11.07
C TRP A 192 -1.97 22.64 -12.12
N ARG A 193 -2.51 23.80 -11.75
CA ARG A 193 -2.42 25.04 -12.53
C ARG A 193 -1.77 26.12 -11.67
N GLU A 194 -0.79 26.84 -12.22
CA GLU A 194 0.00 27.85 -11.51
C GLU A 194 -0.82 29.02 -10.91
N THR A 195 -2.11 29.14 -11.25
CA THR A 195 -2.94 30.29 -10.87
C THR A 195 -4.20 29.98 -10.06
N GLN A 196 -4.53 28.73 -9.72
CA GLN A 196 -5.71 28.41 -8.88
C GLN A 196 -5.58 27.07 -8.14
N LEU A 197 -5.96 27.05 -6.86
CA LEU A 197 -6.07 25.88 -6.00
C LEU A 197 -6.84 24.75 -6.68
N CYS A 198 -6.18 23.58 -6.83
CA CYS A 198 -6.68 22.27 -7.25
C CYS A 198 -8.15 22.19 -7.72
N GLU A 199 -8.38 22.15 -9.05
CA GLU A 199 -9.65 21.65 -9.58
C GLU A 199 -9.63 20.11 -9.63
N ALA A 200 -10.50 19.48 -8.83
CA ALA A 200 -10.76 18.05 -8.83
C ALA A 200 -11.90 17.74 -9.83
N THR A 201 -11.59 17.26 -11.03
CA THR A 201 -12.63 16.84 -11.98
C THR A 201 -12.98 15.36 -11.77
N GLN A 202 -14.26 15.06 -11.56
CA GLN A 202 -14.75 13.68 -11.49
C GLN A 202 -14.76 13.07 -12.90
N LEU A 203 -13.97 12.01 -13.14
CA LEU A 203 -14.05 11.27 -14.39
C LEU A 203 -15.19 10.24 -14.30
N GLY A 204 -16.32 10.55 -14.93
CA GLY A 204 -17.38 9.58 -15.21
C GLY A 204 -16.85 8.45 -16.10
N LYS A 205 -17.43 7.25 -15.91
CA LYS A 205 -17.11 5.97 -16.58
C LYS A 205 -16.44 6.12 -17.96
N LEU A 206 -15.15 5.79 -18.02
CA LEU A 206 -14.43 5.39 -19.24
C LEU A 206 -14.33 3.87 -19.25
#